data_AF-S9Q7D4-F1
#
_entry.id   AF-S9Q7D4-F1
#
_cell.length_a   1.000
_cell.length_b   1.000
_cell.length_c   1.000
_cell.angle_alpha   90.00
_cell.angle_beta   90.00
_cell.angle_gamma   90.00
#
_symmetry.space_group_name_H-M   'P 1'
#
loop_
_entity.id
_entity.type
_entity.pdbx_description
1 polymer ?
#
loop_
_entity_poly.entity_id
_entity_poly.type
_entity_poly.pdbx_seq_one_letter_code
_entity_poly.pdbx_strand_id
1 'polypeptide(L)' 'MGPGALDPLTKEMLYIAVSAANGCEYCCHSHTAAARGKGMSDEMHNELLSVIGMAMQTNGMVSALQVEVDDAFRVEDREA' A
#
# COMPACT_ATOMS: atom_id res chain seq x y z
N MET A 1 3.04 16.00 1.16
CA MET A 1 1.78 15.50 1.76
C MET A 1 1.45 16.30 3.01
N GLY A 2 0.31 17.00 3.03
CA GLY A 2 -0.08 17.89 4.14
C GLY A 2 -0.88 17.20 5.26
N PRO A 3 -1.31 17.95 6.29
CA PRO A 3 -2.18 17.46 7.36
C PRO A 3 -3.51 16.89 6.82
N GLY A 4 -4.11 15.95 7.55
CA GLY A 4 -5.41 15.36 7.21
C GLY A 4 -5.76 14.20 8.12
N ALA A 5 -6.82 13.46 7.80
CA ALA A 5 -7.31 12.34 8.62
C ALA A 5 -6.31 11.18 8.76
N LEU A 6 -5.47 10.94 7.74
CA LEU A 6 -4.34 10.02 7.83
C LEU A 6 -3.11 10.76 8.34
N ASP A 7 -2.43 10.16 9.32
CA ASP A 7 -1.19 10.69 9.85
C ASP A 7 -0.06 10.67 8.79
N PRO A 8 0.98 11.49 8.95
CA PRO A 8 2.05 11.61 7.96
C PRO A 8 2.83 10.33 7.68
N LEU A 9 2.98 9.42 8.65
CA LEU A 9 3.72 8.18 8.49
C LEU A 9 2.89 7.17 7.69
N THR A 10 1.61 7.00 8.02
CA THR A 10 0.68 6.18 7.25
C THR A 10 0.65 6.58 5.78
N LYS A 11 0.64 7.89 5.50
CA LYS A 11 0.69 8.42 4.13
C LYS A 11 1.95 7.99 3.37
N GLU A 12 3.13 7.99 4.00
CA GLU A 12 4.35 7.55 3.34
C GLU A 12 4.37 6.03 3.10
N MET A 13 3.89 5.23 4.06
CA MET A 13 3.84 3.78 3.90
C MET A 13 2.95 3.37 2.72
N LEU A 14 1.80 4.04 2.55
CA LEU A 14 0.95 3.88 1.37
C LEU A 14 1.68 4.28 0.08
N TYR A 15 2.44 5.38 0.12
CA TYR A 15 3.20 5.84 -1.03
C TYR A 15 4.31 4.85 -1.42
N ILE A 16 5.00 4.26 -0.45
CA ILE A 16 6.00 3.20 -0.66
C ILE A 16 5.34 1.99 -1.32
N ALA A 17 4.18 1.54 -0.83
CA ALA A 17 3.46 0.41 -1.41
C ALA A 17 3.10 0.65 -2.89
N VAL A 18 2.56 1.83 -3.22
CA VAL A 18 2.24 2.21 -4.61
C VAL A 18 3.51 2.33 -5.45
N SER A 19 4.59 2.89 -4.90
CA SER A 19 5.88 3.03 -5.60
C SER A 19 6.49 1.68 -5.97
N ALA A 20 6.41 0.71 -5.05
CA ALA A 20 6.87 -0.65 -5.26
C ALA A 20 6.03 -1.36 -6.33
N ALA A 21 4.70 -1.24 -6.26
CA ALA A 21 3.80 -1.80 -7.27
C ALA A 21 4.05 -1.22 -8.68
N ASN A 22 4.41 0.07 -8.76
CA ASN A 22 4.71 0.76 -10.01
C ASN A 22 6.18 0.62 -10.47
N GLY A 23 7.03 -0.06 -9.71
CA GLY A 23 8.45 -0.26 -10.05
C GLY A 23 9.29 1.04 -10.09
N CYS A 24 8.92 2.07 -9.32
CA CYS A 24 9.66 3.33 -9.30
C CYS A 24 10.79 3.32 -8.25
N GLU A 25 12.03 3.07 -8.68
CA GLU A 25 13.21 3.04 -7.82
C GLU A 25 13.38 4.35 -7.01
N TYR A 26 13.39 5.49 -7.69
CA TYR A 26 13.54 6.80 -7.05
C TYR A 26 12.46 7.04 -5.97
N CYS A 27 11.22 6.67 -6.28
CA CYS A 27 10.10 6.84 -5.38
C CYS A 27 10.24 5.93 -4.15
N CYS A 28 10.62 4.66 -4.34
CA CYS A 28 10.88 3.74 -3.24
C CYS A 28 11.93 4.29 -2.28
N HIS A 29 13.05 4.81 -2.79
CA HIS A 29 14.10 5.40 -1.95
C HIS A 29 13.66 6.69 -1.24
N SER A 30 13.11 7.65 -1.99
CA SER A 30 12.73 8.96 -1.44
C SER A 30 11.61 8.85 -0.40
N HIS A 31 10.59 8.03 -0.64
CA HIS A 31 9.49 7.84 0.30
C HIS A 31 9.87 6.97 1.51
N THR A 32 10.77 5.99 1.35
CA THR A 32 11.33 5.25 2.49
C THR A 32 12.13 6.17 3.42
N ALA A 33 12.96 7.07 2.85
CA ALA A 33 13.68 8.06 3.64
C ALA A 33 12.73 9.02 4.38
N ALA A 34 11.68 9.49 3.70
CA ALA A 34 10.66 10.35 4.29
C ALA A 34 9.88 9.64 5.42
N ALA A 35 9.54 8.36 5.25
CA ALA A 35 8.87 7.54 6.26
C ALA A 35 9.73 7.35 7.50
N ARG A 36 11.03 7.04 7.34
CA ARG A 36 11.99 6.95 8.46
C ARG A 36 12.07 8.27 9.21
N GLY A 37 12.13 9.40 8.50
CA GLY A 37 12.09 10.74 9.10
C GLY A 37 10.82 11.05 9.89
N LYS A 38 9.75 10.27 9.69
CA LYS A 38 8.45 10.38 10.39
C LYS A 38 8.23 9.28 11.43
N GLY A 39 9.26 8.50 11.75
CA GLY A 39 9.22 7.50 12.81
C GLY A 39 8.96 6.07 12.35
N MET A 40 9.09 5.75 11.06
CA MET A 40 9.06 4.36 10.62
C MET A 40 10.23 3.58 11.22
N SER A 41 9.94 2.53 12.00
CA SER A 41 10.95 1.61 12.51
C SER A 41 11.34 0.56 11.46
N ASP A 42 12.41 -0.18 11.72
CA ASP A 42 12.81 -1.28 10.86
C ASP A 42 11.78 -2.42 10.89
N GLU A 43 11.14 -2.67 12.05
CA GLU A 43 10.05 -3.64 12.18
C GLU A 43 8.85 -3.24 11.30
N MET A 44 8.43 -1.97 11.35
CA MET A 44 7.35 -1.45 10.49
C MET A 44 7.70 -1.59 9.01
N HIS A 45 8.95 -1.29 8.63
CA HIS A 45 9.39 -1.41 7.25
C HIS A 45 9.36 -2.87 6.76
N ASN A 46 9.85 -3.80 7.57
CA ASN A 46 9.83 -5.23 7.23
C ASN A 46 8.41 -5.79 7.12
N GLU A 47 7.51 -5.36 8.01
CA GLU A 47 6.09 -5.74 7.93
C GLU A 47 5.43 -5.13 6.68
N LEU A 48 5.69 -3.86 6.37
CA LEU A 48 5.20 -3.21 5.15
C LEU A 48 5.64 -3.97 3.89
N LEU A 49 6.91 -4.36 3.80
CA LEU A 49 7.41 -5.14 2.66
C LEU A 49 6.75 -6.52 2.57
N SER A 50 6.48 -7.15 3.71
CA SER A 50 5.77 -8.44 3.77
C SER A 50 4.32 -8.31 3.28
N VAL A 51 3.62 -7.25 3.67
CA VAL A 51 2.27 -6.92 3.19
C VAL A 51 2.26 -6.63 1.69
N ILE A 52 3.20 -5.82 1.20
CA ILE A 52 3.35 -5.53 -0.24
C ILE A 52 3.58 -6.83 -1.03
N GLY A 53 4.52 -7.67 -0.58
CA GLY A 53 4.84 -8.93 -1.25
C GLY A 53 3.64 -9.89 -1.30
N MET A 54 2.94 -10.05 -0.18
CA MET A 54 1.71 -10.86 -0.13
C MET A 54 0.65 -10.32 -1.09
N ALA A 55 0.38 -9.01 -1.05
CA ALA A 55 -0.63 -8.38 -1.91
C ALA A 55 -0.28 -8.52 -3.40
N MET A 56 0.98 -8.35 -3.79
CA MET A 56 1.42 -8.55 -5.17
C MET A 56 1.24 -10.01 -5.61
N GLN A 57 1.56 -10.98 -4.75
CA GLN A 57 1.39 -12.40 -5.03
C GLN A 57 -0.09 -12.76 -5.21
N THR A 58 -0.95 -12.38 -4.25
CA THR A 58 -2.38 -12.73 -4.29
C THR A 58 -3.09 -12.02 -5.43
N ASN A 59 -2.79 -10.75 -5.69
CA ASN A 59 -3.33 -10.04 -6.84
C ASN A 59 -2.97 -10.73 -8.16
N GLY A 60 -1.73 -11.20 -8.30
CA GLY A 60 -1.30 -11.96 -9.48
C GLY A 60 -2.10 -13.25 -9.69
N MET A 61 -2.32 -14.02 -8.61
CA MET A 61 -3.10 -15.26 -8.66
C MET A 61 -4.57 -15.00 -9.00
N VAL A 62 -5.21 -14.07 -8.30
CA VAL A 62 -6.63 -13.72 -8.47
C VAL A 62 -6.88 -13.16 -9.88
N SER A 63 -5.95 -12.34 -10.39
CA SER A 63 -6.01 -11.83 -11.76
C SER A 63 -5.87 -12.96 -12.79
N ALA A 64 -4.94 -13.90 -12.60
CA ALA A 64 -4.77 -15.03 -13.53
C ALA A 64 -5.98 -15.98 -13.55
N LEU A 65 -6.62 -16.18 -12.40
CA LEU A 65 -7.80 -17.03 -12.25
C LEU A 65 -9.11 -16.35 -12.66
N GLN A 66 -9.11 -15.03 -12.87
CA GLN A 66 -10.32 -14.23 -13.14
C GLN A 66 -11.39 -14.48 -12.06
N VAL A 67 -10.99 -14.36 -10.79
CA VAL A 67 -11.92 -14.54 -9.67
C VAL A 67 -12.95 -13.40 -9.68
N GLU A 68 -14.23 -13.76 -9.71
CA GLU A 68 -15.35 -12.81 -9.62
C GLU A 68 -15.45 -12.20 -8.22
N VAL A 69 -15.91 -10.96 -8.14
CA VAL A 69 -16.20 -10.30 -6.85
C VAL A 69 -17.47 -10.92 -6.26
N ASP A 70 -17.38 -11.46 -5.04
CA ASP A 70 -18.52 -11.97 -4.30
C ASP A 70 -19.59 -10.89 -4.09
N ASP A 71 -20.86 -11.25 -4.22
CA ASP A 71 -21.99 -10.31 -4.03
C ASP A 71 -21.97 -9.65 -2.64
N ALA A 72 -21.51 -10.37 -1.61
CA ALA A 72 -21.39 -9.83 -0.24
C ALA A 72 -20.40 -8.65 -0.13
N PHE A 73 -19.48 -8.49 -1.07
CA PHE A 73 -18.48 -7.42 -1.10
C PHE A 73 -18.78 -6.33 -2.13
N ARG A 74 -19.86 -6.46 -2.91
CA ARG A 74 -20.28 -5.38 -3.80
C ARG A 74 -20.71 -4.18 -2.98
N VAL A 75 -19.92 -3.11 -3.07
CA VAL A 75 -20.29 -1.81 -2.55
C VAL A 75 -21.23 -1.19 -3.58
N GLU A 76 -22.51 -1.53 -3.52
CA GLU A 76 -23.53 -0.67 -4.14
C GLU A 76 -23.44 0.71 -3.47
N ASP A 77 -23.63 1.78 -4.24
CA ASP A 77 -23.54 3.17 -3.77
C ASP A 77 -24.32 3.32 -2.45
N ARG A 78 -23.61 3.19 -1.33
CA ARG A 78 -24.11 3.60 -0.02
C ARG A 78 -24.19 5.10 -0.14
N GLU A 79 -25.40 5.58 -0.38
CA GLU A 79 -25.76 6.98 -0.55
C GLU A 79 -24.85 7.89 0.27
N ALA A 80 -24.23 8.84 -0.44
CA ALA A 80 -23.44 9.93 0.12
C ALA A 80 -24.24 10.74 1.16
#